data_AF-A0A4U1JP98-F1
#
_entry.id   AF-A0A4U1JP98-F1
#
_cell.length_a   1.000
_cell.length_b   1.000
_cell.length_c   1.000
_cell.angle_alpha   90.00
_cell.angle_beta   90.00
_cell.angle_gamma   90.00
#
_symmetry.space_group_name_H-M   'P 1'
#
loop_
_entity.id
_entity.type
_entity.pdbx_description
1 polymer ?
#
loop_
_entity_poly.entity_id
_entity_poly.type
_entity_poly.pdbx_seq_one_letter_code
_entity_poly.pdbx_strand_id
1 'polypeptide(L)'
;MASSNFGRADSRRESIREISARPHWEGIINVDDIDRLVILGHISVAGLEKLDRIISVAVRHKEVDVAALRSGTLEMTVSDLSLARKTMWRLFDAHPLLRSLDKVIALRSPGSGVRAPYPARARRMSVHLHELPDALQVAFLHMEAGLVGGNGTVPVPAMIITMRTKVCELAKAAKDVGLSVSMCVETVTAYERSMATREKPLSPKTVLSSMRQIRDFARYIGISPDLEEHLAARLRLHDARSLRSVPQKEAKIAKLPTYSDIFGLALDLLGRAAAMAHPRRAQHLRNAAVALTLLCPFPLRVADTQLRFGDQIRWEGGEYWLRFHVSKTRRPFNAPVIPVFGFFLDQLILQGAASEHLTRLREDCFARGRALFTNYDDTDVHDRYPSYLWSKYLGTGCHAARTHLHDSFGRLGTRGVELAMAACDHRSERTAEAYRTRAFEMLALEQAQNRITAGIFDAEWQAYFGDGGVAALPLPDGAECDPSDEISPDPLRMEDAK
;
A
#
# COMPACT_ATOMS: atom_id res chain seq x y z
N MET A 1 -23.78 30.40 -49.00
CA MET A 1 -23.09 29.61 -47.95
C MET A 1 -23.75 28.26 -47.63
N ALA A 2 -25.07 28.08 -47.81
CA ALA A 2 -25.74 26.79 -47.56
C ALA A 2 -25.31 25.64 -48.50
N SER A 3 -25.04 25.92 -49.78
CA SER A 3 -24.66 24.87 -50.76
C SER A 3 -23.30 24.22 -50.52
N SER A 4 -22.37 24.87 -49.80
CA SER A 4 -21.05 24.29 -49.52
C SER A 4 -21.06 23.30 -48.34
N ASN A 5 -22.07 23.37 -47.47
CA ASN A 5 -22.21 22.46 -46.34
C ASN A 5 -22.86 21.13 -46.73
N PHE A 6 -23.72 21.13 -47.76
CA PHE A 6 -24.39 19.91 -48.23
C PHE A 6 -23.40 18.91 -48.85
N GLY A 7 -22.53 19.35 -49.77
CA GLY A 7 -21.53 18.48 -50.39
C GLY A 7 -20.50 17.89 -49.42
N ARG A 8 -20.21 18.58 -48.31
CA ARG A 8 -19.33 18.05 -47.25
C ARG A 8 -19.98 16.96 -46.42
N ALA A 9 -21.30 16.96 -46.28
CA ALA A 9 -22.02 15.93 -45.53
C ALA A 9 -22.08 14.61 -46.31
N ASP A 10 -22.36 14.69 -47.62
CA ASP A 10 -22.44 13.51 -48.49
C ASP A 10 -21.07 12.81 -48.63
N SER A 11 -19.99 13.58 -48.83
CA SER A 11 -18.64 13.04 -48.90
C SER A 11 -18.21 12.34 -47.60
N ARG A 12 -18.60 12.87 -46.43
CA ARG A 12 -18.28 12.22 -45.13
C ARG A 12 -19.02 10.89 -44.97
N ARG A 13 -20.28 10.83 -45.36
CA ARG A 13 -21.09 9.60 -45.30
C ARG A 13 -20.54 8.52 -46.21
N GLU A 14 -20.07 8.91 -47.40
CA GLU A 14 -19.43 7.99 -48.34
C GLU A 14 -18.16 7.37 -47.72
N SER A 15 -17.28 8.17 -47.12
CA SER A 15 -16.08 7.66 -46.45
C SER A 15 -16.41 6.73 -45.27
N ILE A 16 -17.43 7.04 -44.47
CA ILE A 16 -17.88 6.16 -43.37
C ILE A 16 -18.35 4.82 -43.91
N ARG A 17 -19.17 4.82 -44.97
CA ARG A 17 -19.65 3.59 -45.61
C ARG A 17 -18.51 2.78 -46.20
N GLU A 18 -17.54 3.42 -46.85
CA GLU A 18 -16.38 2.74 -47.41
C GLU A 18 -15.53 2.06 -46.33
N ILE A 19 -15.30 2.72 -45.20
CA ILE A 19 -14.53 2.15 -44.08
C ILE A 19 -15.30 0.98 -43.45
N SER A 20 -16.58 1.19 -43.12
CA SER A 20 -17.39 0.17 -42.44
C SER A 20 -17.73 -1.03 -43.33
N ALA A 21 -17.64 -0.90 -44.65
CA ALA A 21 -17.80 -2.00 -45.60
C ALA A 21 -16.58 -2.94 -45.66
N ARG A 22 -15.46 -2.61 -45.01
CA ARG A 22 -14.26 -3.46 -45.01
C ARG A 22 -14.51 -4.72 -44.15
N PRO A 23 -13.99 -5.90 -44.54
CA PRO A 23 -14.32 -7.17 -43.88
C PRO A 23 -14.05 -7.20 -42.37
N HIS A 24 -13.02 -6.50 -41.89
CA HIS A 24 -12.69 -6.47 -40.46
C HIS A 24 -13.59 -5.56 -39.62
N TRP A 25 -14.59 -4.90 -40.20
CA TRP A 25 -15.65 -4.19 -39.46
C TRP A 25 -16.97 -4.96 -39.42
N GLU A 26 -17.07 -6.06 -40.17
CA GLU A 26 -18.29 -6.85 -40.25
C GLU A 26 -18.70 -7.39 -38.86
N GLY A 27 -19.93 -7.10 -38.45
CA GLY A 27 -20.48 -7.53 -37.17
C GLY A 27 -19.94 -6.80 -35.94
N ILE A 28 -19.07 -5.79 -36.12
CA ILE A 28 -18.46 -5.07 -34.99
C ILE A 28 -19.36 -3.95 -34.48
N ILE A 29 -19.81 -3.04 -35.35
CA ILE A 29 -20.69 -1.89 -35.02
C ILE A 29 -21.64 -1.60 -36.19
N ASN A 30 -22.86 -1.16 -35.89
CA ASN A 30 -23.81 -0.71 -36.91
C ASN A 30 -23.32 0.61 -37.57
N VAL A 31 -23.31 0.65 -38.90
CA VAL A 31 -22.90 1.84 -39.68
C VAL A 31 -23.69 3.09 -39.27
N ASP A 32 -24.98 2.95 -38.97
CA ASP A 32 -25.83 4.07 -38.56
C ASP A 32 -25.40 4.67 -37.22
N ASP A 33 -24.88 3.86 -36.30
CA ASP A 33 -24.34 4.34 -35.02
C ASP A 33 -23.05 5.13 -35.23
N ILE A 34 -22.18 4.69 -36.15
CA ILE A 34 -20.96 5.42 -36.51
C ILE A 34 -21.32 6.75 -37.16
N ASP A 35 -22.27 6.78 -38.12
CA ASP A 35 -22.73 8.02 -38.76
C ASP A 35 -23.27 9.00 -37.71
N ARG A 36 -24.09 8.51 -36.79
CA ARG A 36 -24.63 9.32 -35.68
C ARG A 36 -23.52 9.90 -34.80
N LEU A 37 -22.52 9.11 -34.42
CA LEU A 37 -21.40 9.58 -33.59
C LEU A 37 -20.52 10.61 -34.31
N VAL A 38 -20.35 10.49 -35.64
CA VAL A 38 -19.65 11.49 -36.45
C VAL A 38 -20.46 12.78 -36.58
N ILE A 39 -21.78 12.68 -36.84
CA ILE A 39 -22.68 13.84 -36.95
C ILE A 39 -22.73 14.63 -35.64
N LEU A 40 -22.79 13.94 -34.51
CA LEU A 40 -22.78 14.55 -33.17
C LEU A 40 -21.38 15.07 -32.76
N GLY A 41 -20.35 14.88 -33.59
CA GLY A 41 -18.99 15.34 -33.32
C GLY A 41 -18.27 14.59 -32.20
N HIS A 42 -18.76 13.40 -31.82
CA HIS A 42 -18.12 12.56 -30.80
C HIS A 42 -16.85 11.89 -31.35
N ILE A 43 -16.86 11.54 -32.64
CA ILE A 43 -15.70 11.03 -33.38
C ILE A 43 -15.54 11.78 -34.71
N SER A 44 -14.38 11.65 -35.35
CA SER A 44 -14.09 12.27 -36.65
C SER A 44 -13.81 11.20 -37.70
N VAL A 45 -14.08 11.49 -38.98
CA VAL A 45 -13.76 10.58 -40.10
C VAL A 45 -12.27 10.25 -40.12
N ALA A 46 -11.40 11.27 -39.95
CA ALA A 46 -9.96 11.05 -39.82
C ALA A 46 -9.62 10.09 -38.68
N GLY A 47 -10.27 10.21 -37.52
CA GLY A 47 -10.07 9.29 -36.42
C GLY A 47 -10.56 7.87 -36.69
N LEU A 48 -11.59 7.70 -37.51
CA LEU A 48 -12.09 6.40 -37.96
C LEU A 48 -11.09 5.74 -38.93
N GLU A 49 -10.52 6.49 -39.87
CA GLU A 49 -9.47 6.01 -40.77
C GLU A 49 -8.22 5.56 -40.01
N LYS A 50 -7.78 6.32 -39.00
CA LYS A 50 -6.64 5.90 -38.17
C LYS A 50 -6.95 4.63 -37.37
N LEU A 51 -8.18 4.48 -36.89
CA LEU A 51 -8.62 3.29 -36.17
C LEU A 51 -8.73 2.06 -37.07
N ASP A 52 -9.28 2.24 -38.28
CA ASP A 52 -9.36 1.20 -39.30
C ASP A 52 -8.00 0.57 -39.59
N ARG A 53 -6.95 1.40 -39.69
CA ARG A 53 -5.58 0.94 -39.86
C ARG A 53 -5.11 0.08 -38.69
N ILE A 54 -5.42 0.49 -37.45
CA ILE A 54 -5.06 -0.26 -36.24
C ILE A 54 -5.79 -1.61 -36.21
N ILE A 55 -7.08 -1.64 -36.53
CA ILE A 55 -7.87 -2.88 -36.60
C ILE A 55 -7.34 -3.80 -37.70
N SER A 56 -6.97 -3.24 -38.86
CA SER A 56 -6.35 -4.01 -39.95
C SER A 56 -5.02 -4.66 -39.54
N VAL A 57 -4.21 -4.00 -38.72
CA VAL A 57 -3.00 -4.60 -38.13
C VAL A 57 -3.40 -5.70 -37.14
N ALA A 58 -4.34 -5.40 -36.25
CA ALA A 58 -4.85 -6.35 -35.26
C ALA A 58 -5.33 -7.67 -35.87
N VAL A 59 -6.18 -7.61 -36.90
CA VAL A 59 -6.74 -8.80 -37.57
C VAL A 59 -5.66 -9.64 -38.25
N ARG A 60 -4.66 -9.01 -38.88
CA ARG A 60 -3.57 -9.73 -39.56
C ARG A 60 -2.72 -10.56 -38.60
N HIS A 61 -2.54 -10.09 -37.37
CA HIS A 61 -1.66 -10.76 -36.41
C HIS A 61 -2.35 -11.85 -35.59
N LYS A 62 -3.69 -11.97 -35.65
CA LYS A 62 -4.56 -12.86 -34.84
C LYS A 62 -4.49 -12.62 -33.32
N GLU A 63 -3.31 -12.32 -32.80
CA GLU A 63 -3.04 -11.85 -31.45
C GLU A 63 -2.41 -10.47 -31.52
N VAL A 64 -3.05 -9.51 -30.84
CA VAL A 64 -2.59 -8.12 -30.93
C VAL A 64 -1.73 -7.77 -29.74
N ASP A 65 -0.46 -8.08 -29.90
CA ASP A 65 0.56 -7.63 -28.96
C ASP A 65 1.09 -6.23 -29.32
N VAL A 66 1.88 -5.68 -28.40
CA VAL A 66 2.46 -4.33 -28.54
C VAL A 66 3.48 -4.28 -29.67
N ALA A 67 4.17 -5.38 -29.97
CA ALA A 67 5.21 -5.44 -30.98
C ALA A 67 4.61 -5.39 -32.40
N ALA A 68 3.54 -6.15 -32.63
CA ALA A 68 2.75 -6.15 -33.84
C ALA A 68 2.17 -4.76 -34.13
N LEU A 69 1.49 -4.14 -33.14
CA LEU A 69 0.96 -2.79 -33.30
C LEU A 69 2.07 -1.77 -33.52
N ARG A 70 3.18 -1.84 -32.79
CA ARG A 70 4.30 -0.92 -32.96
C ARG A 70 4.89 -0.99 -34.36
N SER A 71 5.01 -2.20 -34.93
CA SER A 71 5.58 -2.42 -36.26
C SER A 71 4.60 -2.07 -37.37
N GLY A 72 3.33 -2.44 -37.22
CA GLY A 72 2.28 -2.19 -38.22
C GLY A 72 1.78 -0.75 -38.28
N THR A 73 2.22 0.12 -37.36
CA THR A 73 1.83 1.53 -37.31
C THR A 73 3.04 2.48 -37.37
N LEU A 74 4.19 2.05 -37.89
CA LEU A 74 5.45 2.83 -37.83
C LEU A 74 5.34 4.23 -38.42
N GLU A 75 4.57 4.37 -39.48
CA GLU A 75 4.25 5.63 -40.16
C GLU A 75 3.23 6.53 -39.42
N MET A 76 2.55 6.05 -38.39
CA MET A 76 1.61 6.85 -37.61
C MET A 76 2.34 7.70 -36.57
N THR A 77 2.00 8.99 -36.51
CA THR A 77 2.49 9.88 -35.45
C THR A 77 1.84 9.56 -34.10
N VAL A 78 2.41 10.07 -32.99
CA VAL A 78 1.77 9.98 -31.66
C VAL A 78 0.38 10.63 -31.67
N SER A 79 0.19 11.70 -32.44
CA SER A 79 -1.11 12.36 -32.61
C SER A 79 -2.11 11.46 -33.32
N ASP A 80 -1.71 10.78 -34.39
CA ASP A 80 -2.56 9.82 -35.11
C ASP A 80 -3.02 8.67 -34.19
N LEU A 81 -2.08 8.09 -33.45
CA LEU A 81 -2.38 7.02 -32.49
C LEU A 81 -3.32 7.50 -31.38
N SER A 82 -3.11 8.71 -30.87
CA SER A 82 -3.97 9.30 -29.84
C SER A 82 -5.38 9.58 -30.35
N LEU A 83 -5.51 10.01 -31.62
CA LEU A 83 -6.80 10.19 -32.26
C LEU A 83 -7.53 8.86 -32.46
N ALA A 84 -6.84 7.83 -32.98
CA ALA A 84 -7.39 6.49 -33.13
C ALA A 84 -7.84 5.90 -31.78
N ARG A 85 -7.02 6.08 -30.73
CA ARG A 85 -7.35 5.69 -29.36
C ARG A 85 -8.63 6.36 -28.86
N LYS A 86 -8.78 7.67 -29.07
CA LYS A 86 -9.98 8.42 -28.69
C LYS A 86 -11.21 7.91 -29.42
N THR A 87 -11.11 7.68 -30.73
CA THR A 87 -12.20 7.10 -31.53
C THR A 87 -12.56 5.71 -31.03
N MET A 88 -11.56 4.87 -30.77
CA MET A 88 -11.74 3.52 -30.28
C MET A 88 -12.47 3.50 -28.94
N TRP A 89 -12.11 4.37 -28.01
CA TRP A 89 -12.76 4.45 -26.70
C TRP A 89 -14.23 4.88 -26.76
N ARG A 90 -14.65 5.53 -27.86
CA ARG A 90 -16.05 5.92 -28.08
C ARG A 90 -16.88 4.85 -28.77
N LEU A 91 -16.22 4.02 -29.58
CA LEU A 91 -16.86 2.97 -30.38
C LEU A 91 -16.92 1.65 -29.64
N PHE A 92 -15.90 1.37 -28.81
CA PHE A 92 -15.73 0.10 -28.15
C PHE A 92 -15.70 0.30 -26.65
N ASP A 93 -16.65 -0.34 -25.97
CA ASP A 93 -16.60 -0.44 -24.52
C ASP A 93 -15.44 -1.34 -24.10
N ALA A 94 -14.42 -0.75 -23.49
CA ALA A 94 -13.38 -1.49 -22.78
C ALA A 94 -12.65 -2.57 -23.61
N HIS A 95 -12.34 -2.30 -24.88
CA HIS A 95 -11.65 -3.29 -25.72
C HIS A 95 -10.13 -3.38 -25.40
N PRO A 96 -9.51 -4.57 -25.29
CA PRO A 96 -8.11 -4.78 -24.91
C PRO A 96 -7.09 -4.04 -25.78
N LEU A 97 -7.40 -3.81 -27.05
CA LEU A 97 -6.54 -3.02 -27.96
C LEU A 97 -6.27 -1.60 -27.49
N LEU A 98 -7.19 -0.97 -26.75
CA LEU A 98 -6.97 0.36 -26.17
C LEU A 98 -5.70 0.37 -25.33
N ARG A 99 -5.44 -0.73 -24.61
CA ARG A 99 -4.28 -0.91 -23.77
C ARG A 99 -3.00 -1.08 -24.58
N SER A 100 -3.03 -1.93 -25.61
CA SER A 100 -1.86 -2.11 -26.47
C SER A 100 -1.52 -0.81 -27.19
N LEU A 101 -2.52 -0.03 -27.59
CA LEU A 101 -2.36 1.30 -28.18
C LEU A 101 -1.77 2.31 -27.20
N ASP A 102 -2.25 2.33 -25.95
CA ASP A 102 -1.69 3.15 -24.86
C ASP A 102 -0.20 2.90 -24.66
N LYS A 103 0.24 1.64 -24.77
CA LYS A 103 1.65 1.25 -24.68
C LYS A 103 2.46 1.74 -25.87
N VAL A 104 1.96 1.59 -27.09
CA VAL A 104 2.64 2.10 -28.29
C VAL A 104 2.78 3.62 -28.22
N ILE A 105 1.73 4.34 -27.79
CA ILE A 105 1.77 5.79 -27.56
C ILE A 105 2.84 6.14 -26.53
N ALA A 106 2.87 5.42 -25.39
CA ALA A 106 3.87 5.66 -24.34
C ALA A 106 5.30 5.44 -24.85
N LEU A 107 5.54 4.36 -25.61
CA LEU A 107 6.85 4.04 -26.17
C LEU A 107 7.34 5.07 -27.21
N ARG A 108 6.43 5.77 -27.89
CA ARG A 108 6.75 6.79 -28.90
C ARG A 108 6.75 8.22 -28.38
N SER A 109 6.19 8.46 -27.19
CA SER A 109 6.11 9.80 -26.62
C SER A 109 7.49 10.28 -26.14
N PRO A 110 7.99 11.43 -26.62
CA PRO A 110 9.28 11.97 -26.16
C PRO A 110 9.24 12.23 -24.66
N GLY A 111 10.17 11.66 -23.91
CA GLY A 111 10.25 11.75 -22.43
C GLY A 111 9.79 10.51 -21.66
N SER A 112 9.33 9.44 -22.32
CA SER A 112 9.10 8.15 -21.66
C SER A 112 10.38 7.34 -21.44
N GLY A 113 11.42 7.61 -22.22
CA GLY A 113 12.73 6.99 -22.10
C GLY A 113 13.59 7.71 -21.07
N VAL A 114 13.99 6.99 -20.03
CA VAL A 114 14.93 7.42 -18.98
C VAL A 114 14.33 8.47 -18.03
N ARG A 115 13.61 8.02 -17.00
CA ARG A 115 13.51 8.82 -15.77
C ARG A 115 14.94 9.14 -15.34
N ALA A 116 15.28 10.43 -15.30
CA ALA A 116 16.55 10.86 -14.75
C ALA A 116 16.74 10.17 -13.39
N PRO A 117 17.90 9.57 -13.12
CA PRO A 117 18.15 8.97 -11.82
C PRO A 117 17.86 10.03 -10.76
N TYR A 118 17.05 9.67 -9.75
CA TYR A 118 16.76 10.58 -8.66
C TYR A 118 18.10 11.09 -8.10
N PRO A 119 18.32 12.40 -8.02
CA PRO A 119 19.58 12.93 -7.50
C PRO A 119 19.80 12.35 -6.11
N ALA A 120 20.99 11.78 -5.89
CA ALA A 120 21.34 11.21 -4.59
C ALA A 120 21.24 12.33 -3.54
N ARG A 121 20.25 12.25 -2.65
CA ARG A 121 20.12 13.22 -1.57
C ARG A 121 21.38 13.15 -0.70
N ALA A 122 21.97 14.30 -0.42
CA ALA A 122 23.11 14.40 0.50
C ALA A 122 22.76 13.73 1.85
N ARG A 123 23.69 12.93 2.37
CA ARG A 123 23.51 12.23 3.65
C ARG A 123 23.61 13.24 4.80
N ARG A 124 22.47 13.68 5.33
CA ARG A 124 22.43 14.66 6.45
C ARG A 124 22.84 14.05 7.80
N MET A 125 22.57 12.76 8.00
CA MET A 125 22.64 12.11 9.32
C MET A 125 23.73 11.03 9.43
N SER A 126 24.51 10.81 8.37
CA SER A 126 25.54 9.77 8.34
C SER A 126 26.65 10.14 7.36
N VAL A 127 27.84 9.60 7.60
CA VAL A 127 28.93 9.63 6.62
C VAL A 127 28.84 8.44 5.66
N HIS A 128 29.65 8.45 4.60
CA HIS A 128 29.92 7.28 3.78
C HIS A 128 30.85 6.28 4.50
N LEU A 129 30.84 5.02 4.06
CA LEU A 129 31.68 3.97 4.66
C LEU A 129 33.18 4.30 4.57
N HIS A 130 33.63 4.82 3.42
CA HIS A 130 35.03 5.20 3.19
C HIS A 130 35.49 6.42 4.01
N GLU A 131 34.56 7.13 4.67
CA GLU A 131 34.89 8.25 5.56
C GLU A 131 35.08 7.82 7.02
N LEU A 132 34.91 6.52 7.31
CA LEU A 132 35.22 5.94 8.62
C LEU A 132 36.74 5.73 8.76
N PRO A 133 37.27 5.68 9.99
CA PRO A 133 38.64 5.21 10.22
C PRO A 133 38.87 3.81 9.61
N ASP A 134 40.06 3.57 9.08
CA ASP A 134 40.43 2.32 8.39
C ASP A 134 40.14 1.07 9.21
N ALA A 135 40.42 1.11 10.52
CA ALA A 135 40.12 0.01 11.43
C ALA A 135 38.64 -0.40 11.42
N LEU A 136 37.72 0.58 11.33
CA LEU A 136 36.28 0.30 11.27
C LEU A 136 35.85 -0.19 9.89
N GLN A 137 36.49 0.30 8.82
CA GLN A 137 36.24 -0.19 7.46
C GLN A 137 36.67 -1.65 7.31
N VAL A 138 37.87 -2.00 7.79
CA VAL A 138 38.41 -3.36 7.82
C VAL A 138 37.49 -4.29 8.61
N ALA A 139 36.97 -3.85 9.77
CA ALA A 139 36.01 -4.65 10.53
C ALA A 139 34.75 -5.01 9.73
N PHE A 140 34.22 -4.09 8.91
CA PHE A 140 33.09 -4.41 8.04
C PHE A 140 33.45 -5.36 6.90
N LEU A 141 34.65 -5.23 6.32
CA LEU A 141 35.14 -6.19 5.32
C LEU A 141 35.29 -7.59 5.93
N HIS A 142 35.78 -7.69 7.15
CA HIS A 142 35.87 -8.95 7.89
C HIS A 142 34.49 -9.57 8.16
N MET A 143 33.50 -8.77 8.58
CA MET A 143 32.14 -9.25 8.76
C MET A 143 31.56 -9.79 7.43
N GLU A 144 31.75 -9.07 6.32
CA GLU A 144 31.27 -9.48 4.99
C GLU A 144 31.97 -10.74 4.48
N ALA A 145 33.25 -10.92 4.82
CA ALA A 145 34.02 -12.13 4.53
C ALA A 145 33.67 -13.31 5.47
N GLY A 146 32.79 -13.12 6.45
CA GLY A 146 32.40 -14.15 7.39
C GLY A 146 33.46 -14.46 8.47
N LEU A 147 34.38 -13.54 8.73
CA LEU A 147 35.40 -13.71 9.76
C LEU A 147 34.82 -13.41 11.14
N VAL A 148 35.18 -14.26 12.11
CA VAL A 148 34.77 -14.10 13.52
C VAL A 148 35.42 -12.86 14.14
N GLY A 149 34.65 -12.13 14.93
CA GLY A 149 35.15 -10.99 15.71
C GLY A 149 35.70 -11.39 17.07
N GLY A 150 36.03 -10.40 17.90
CA GLY A 150 36.55 -10.59 19.27
C GLY A 150 35.60 -11.33 20.20
N ASN A 151 34.31 -11.44 19.85
CA ASN A 151 33.28 -12.18 20.59
C ASN A 151 32.92 -13.54 19.96
N GLY A 152 33.67 -14.01 18.95
CA GLY A 152 33.52 -15.35 18.39
C GLY A 152 32.27 -15.58 17.53
N THR A 153 31.53 -14.53 17.14
CA THR A 153 30.33 -14.67 16.30
C THR A 153 30.37 -13.77 15.07
N VAL A 154 29.79 -14.25 13.98
CA VAL A 154 29.63 -13.51 12.73
C VAL A 154 28.21 -12.98 12.65
N PRO A 155 28.00 -11.66 12.52
CA PRO A 155 26.66 -11.11 12.31
C PRO A 155 26.07 -11.59 10.97
N VAL A 156 24.76 -11.86 10.96
CA VAL A 156 24.05 -12.19 9.70
C VAL A 156 24.10 -10.99 8.72
N PRO A 157 24.07 -11.20 7.39
CA PRO A 157 24.27 -10.13 6.40
C PRO A 157 23.35 -8.91 6.57
N ALA A 158 22.07 -9.13 6.87
CA ALA A 158 21.13 -8.04 7.12
C ALA A 158 21.49 -7.18 8.35
N MET A 159 22.13 -7.81 9.34
CA MET A 159 22.61 -7.11 10.54
C MET A 159 23.85 -6.28 10.23
N ILE A 160 24.77 -6.77 9.39
CA ILE A 160 25.96 -6.02 8.95
C ILE A 160 25.55 -4.69 8.31
N ILE A 161 24.55 -4.70 7.41
CA ILE A 161 24.03 -3.47 6.77
C ILE A 161 23.48 -2.49 7.82
N THR A 162 22.77 -3.01 8.83
CA THR A 162 22.18 -2.20 9.90
C THR A 162 23.27 -1.61 10.79
N MET A 163 24.21 -2.42 11.26
CA MET A 163 25.37 -2.00 12.03
C MET A 163 26.17 -0.93 11.29
N ARG A 164 26.49 -1.16 10.00
CA ARG A 164 27.17 -0.18 9.13
C ARG A 164 26.46 1.17 9.12
N THR A 165 25.15 1.15 8.92
CA THR A 165 24.35 2.38 8.93
C THR A 165 24.51 3.10 10.27
N LYS A 166 24.42 2.39 11.39
CA LYS A 166 24.50 3.00 12.72
C LYS A 166 25.90 3.49 13.08
N VAL A 167 26.95 2.79 12.67
CA VAL A 167 28.34 3.24 12.84
C VAL A 167 28.62 4.49 12.00
N CYS A 168 28.12 4.56 10.77
CA CYS A 168 28.20 5.78 9.95
C CYS A 168 27.42 6.96 10.55
N GLU A 169 26.26 6.72 11.18
CA GLU A 169 25.53 7.76 11.93
C GLU A 169 26.32 8.21 13.18
N LEU A 170 26.94 7.28 13.93
CA LEU A 170 27.79 7.59 15.08
C LEU A 170 29.00 8.43 14.68
N ALA A 171 29.68 8.07 13.59
CA ALA A 171 30.82 8.81 13.08
C ALA A 171 30.44 10.24 12.67
N LYS A 172 29.28 10.42 12.05
CA LYS A 172 28.74 11.76 11.75
C LYS A 172 28.52 12.55 13.04
N ALA A 173 27.85 11.97 14.02
CA ALA A 173 27.59 12.61 15.30
C ALA A 173 28.88 13.01 16.05
N ALA A 174 29.92 12.17 16.01
CA ALA A 174 31.22 12.47 16.57
C ALA A 174 31.90 13.65 15.86
N LYS A 175 31.92 13.64 14.51
CA LYS A 175 32.47 14.74 13.70
C LYS A 175 31.76 16.07 13.97
N ASP A 176 30.44 16.05 14.13
CA ASP A 176 29.63 17.26 14.36
C ASP A 176 29.96 17.96 15.68
N VAL A 177 30.53 17.25 16.65
CA VAL A 177 30.98 17.81 17.94
C VAL A 177 32.50 17.88 18.06
N GLY A 178 33.24 17.69 16.96
CA GLY A 178 34.70 17.78 16.93
C GLY A 178 35.46 16.62 17.59
N LEU A 179 34.81 15.46 17.81
CA LEU A 179 35.45 14.27 18.36
C LEU A 179 36.11 13.43 17.27
N SER A 180 37.23 12.78 17.60
CA SER A 180 37.79 11.72 16.77
C SER A 180 36.81 10.54 16.69
N VAL A 181 36.64 9.96 15.49
CA VAL A 181 35.77 8.79 15.33
C VAL A 181 36.48 7.56 15.91
N SER A 182 36.09 7.15 17.11
CA SER A 182 36.55 5.95 17.79
C SER A 182 35.36 5.28 18.50
N MET A 183 35.49 4.00 18.87
CA MET A 183 34.46 3.30 19.64
C MET A 183 34.73 3.47 21.14
N CYS A 184 34.24 4.56 21.73
CA CYS A 184 34.46 4.94 23.13
C CYS A 184 33.19 5.57 23.74
N VAL A 185 33.23 5.90 25.03
CA VAL A 185 32.06 6.43 25.76
C VAL A 185 31.62 7.79 25.23
N GLU A 186 32.58 8.65 24.87
CA GLU A 186 32.35 10.01 24.39
C GLU A 186 31.61 10.02 23.06
N THR A 187 32.04 9.20 22.10
CA THR A 187 31.44 9.11 20.76
C THR A 187 30.05 8.47 20.79
N VAL A 188 29.86 7.44 21.64
CA VAL A 188 28.53 6.85 21.87
C VAL A 188 27.58 7.83 22.54
N THR A 189 28.06 8.62 23.50
CA THR A 189 27.26 9.66 24.16
C THR A 189 26.87 10.76 23.17
N ALA A 190 27.80 11.20 22.33
CA ALA A 190 27.52 12.17 21.26
C ALA A 190 26.48 11.64 20.27
N TYR A 191 26.61 10.38 19.87
CA TYR A 191 25.64 9.72 19.00
C TYR A 191 24.25 9.63 19.64
N GLU A 192 24.17 9.25 20.92
CA GLU A 192 22.89 9.21 21.63
C GLU A 192 22.23 10.60 21.69
N ARG A 193 22.99 11.65 22.01
CA ARG A 193 22.51 13.04 22.01
C ARG A 193 22.04 13.48 20.62
N SER A 194 22.75 13.07 19.56
CA SER A 194 22.36 13.37 18.18
C SER A 194 21.00 12.79 17.81
N MET A 195 20.58 11.67 18.41
CA MET A 195 19.26 11.07 18.16
C MET A 195 18.13 11.82 18.87
N ALA A 196 18.42 12.46 20.01
CA ALA A 196 17.46 13.24 20.78
C ALA A 196 17.25 14.66 20.20
N THR A 197 18.27 15.22 19.55
CA THR A 197 18.29 16.61 19.04
C THR A 197 17.88 16.74 17.57
N ARG A 198 17.45 15.66 16.91
CA ARG A 198 16.98 15.71 15.52
C ARG A 198 15.71 16.56 15.41
N GLU A 199 15.51 17.22 14.26
CA GLU A 199 14.27 17.96 13.92
C GLU A 199 12.99 17.17 14.26
N LYS A 200 13.04 15.84 14.08
CA LYS A 200 12.05 14.90 14.61
C LYS A 200 12.77 13.90 15.52
N PRO A 201 12.61 14.00 16.86
CA PRO A 201 13.21 13.07 17.79
C PRO A 201 12.82 11.62 17.47
N LEU A 202 13.78 10.70 17.58
CA LEU A 202 13.52 9.28 17.36
C LEU A 202 12.69 8.71 18.51
N SER A 203 11.81 7.75 18.20
CA SER A 203 11.09 7.04 19.25
C SER A 203 12.06 6.27 20.17
N PRO A 204 11.73 6.08 21.47
CA PRO A 204 12.60 5.37 22.40
C PRO A 204 13.01 3.97 21.91
N LYS A 205 12.09 3.25 21.24
CA LYS A 205 12.37 1.93 20.63
C LYS A 205 13.40 2.00 19.50
N THR A 206 13.40 3.08 18.73
CA THR A 206 14.38 3.30 17.64
C THR A 206 15.76 3.64 18.20
N VAL A 207 15.81 4.46 19.26
CA VAL A 207 17.04 4.76 19.99
C VAL A 207 17.62 3.47 20.59
N LEU A 208 16.80 2.71 21.32
CA LEU A 208 17.18 1.41 21.88
C LEU A 208 17.75 0.47 20.81
N SER A 209 17.03 0.31 19.69
CA SER A 209 17.50 -0.52 18.57
C SER A 209 18.84 -0.03 18.04
N SER A 210 19.02 1.28 17.87
CA SER A 210 20.26 1.86 17.34
C SER A 210 21.44 1.63 18.30
N MET A 211 21.22 1.80 19.61
CA MET A 211 22.23 1.54 20.63
C MET A 211 22.60 0.05 20.72
N ARG A 212 21.64 -0.87 20.51
CA ARG A 212 21.93 -2.32 20.44
C ARG A 212 22.88 -2.63 19.28
N GLN A 213 22.67 -2.03 18.12
CA GLN A 213 23.54 -2.22 16.95
C GLN A 213 24.96 -1.70 17.19
N ILE A 214 25.10 -0.55 17.86
CA ILE A 214 26.42 -0.03 18.26
C ILE A 214 27.12 -0.99 19.22
N ARG A 215 26.41 -1.50 20.24
CA ARG A 215 26.98 -2.50 21.17
C ARG A 215 27.40 -3.77 20.45
N ASP A 216 26.55 -4.31 19.58
CA ASP A 216 26.83 -5.57 18.90
C ASP A 216 28.04 -5.42 17.95
N PHE A 217 28.19 -4.27 17.29
CA PHE A 217 29.40 -3.94 16.52
C PHE A 217 30.63 -3.73 17.42
N ALA A 218 30.50 -2.99 18.53
CA ALA A 218 31.59 -2.77 19.48
C ALA A 218 32.12 -4.11 20.05
N ARG A 219 31.22 -5.04 20.38
CA ARG A 219 31.59 -6.39 20.80
C ARG A 219 32.34 -7.16 19.72
N TYR A 220 31.95 -7.00 18.45
CA TYR A 220 32.65 -7.64 17.35
C TYR A 220 34.11 -7.16 17.22
N ILE A 221 34.38 -5.86 17.40
CA ILE A 221 35.74 -5.32 17.29
C ILE A 221 36.58 -5.44 18.57
N GLY A 222 36.03 -6.01 19.65
CA GLY A 222 36.69 -6.09 20.97
C GLY A 222 36.39 -4.89 21.84
N ILE A 223 35.21 -4.88 22.47
CA ILE A 223 34.75 -3.77 23.32
C ILE A 223 35.59 -3.63 24.60
N SER A 224 35.92 -2.40 24.99
CA SER A 224 36.55 -2.10 26.29
C SER A 224 35.54 -2.27 27.44
N PRO A 225 35.95 -2.68 28.66
CA PRO A 225 35.06 -2.84 29.81
C PRO A 225 34.19 -1.61 30.12
N ASP A 226 34.79 -0.42 30.14
CA ASP A 226 34.10 0.84 30.43
C ASP A 226 32.98 1.14 29.43
N LEU A 227 33.23 0.89 28.14
CA LEU A 227 32.24 1.06 27.10
C LEU A 227 31.13 0.02 27.18
N GLU A 228 31.45 -1.22 27.53
CA GLU A 228 30.46 -2.28 27.69
C GLU A 228 29.50 -1.96 28.85
N GLU A 229 30.04 -1.54 29.99
CA GLU A 229 29.25 -1.11 31.14
C GLU A 229 28.36 0.09 30.78
N HIS A 230 28.94 1.11 30.13
CA HIS A 230 28.19 2.27 29.68
C HIS A 230 27.02 1.89 28.76
N LEU A 231 27.28 1.10 27.71
CA LEU A 231 26.24 0.66 26.78
C LEU A 231 25.17 -0.20 27.46
N ALA A 232 25.55 -1.08 28.40
CA ALA A 232 24.60 -1.86 29.18
C ALA A 232 23.67 -0.96 30.00
N ALA A 233 24.21 0.06 30.67
CA ALA A 233 23.43 1.03 31.43
C ALA A 233 22.47 1.84 30.52
N ARG A 234 22.96 2.35 29.37
CA ARG A 234 22.12 3.10 28.42
C ARG A 234 21.02 2.23 27.82
N LEU A 235 21.32 0.97 27.50
CA LEU A 235 20.31 0.03 26.98
C LEU A 235 19.20 -0.22 27.99
N ARG A 236 19.51 -0.42 29.28
CA ARG A 236 18.49 -0.55 30.34
C ARG A 236 17.59 0.68 30.43
N LEU A 237 18.18 1.87 30.38
CA LEU A 237 17.43 3.13 30.41
C LEU A 237 16.46 3.24 29.22
N HIS A 238 16.93 2.97 28.01
CA HIS A 238 16.09 3.07 26.80
C HIS A 238 15.05 1.95 26.71
N ASP A 239 15.34 0.79 27.27
CA ASP A 239 14.38 -0.31 27.39
C ASP A 239 13.21 0.12 28.29
N ALA A 240 13.50 0.63 29.49
CA ALA A 240 12.49 1.18 30.41
C ALA A 240 11.68 2.33 29.79
N ARG A 241 12.32 3.23 29.05
CA ARG A 241 11.62 4.30 28.31
C ARG A 241 10.74 3.76 27.19
N SER A 242 11.18 2.70 26.50
CA SER A 242 10.43 2.09 25.40
C SER A 242 9.15 1.41 25.88
N LEU A 243 9.16 0.86 27.10
CA LEU A 243 7.98 0.26 27.73
C LEU A 243 6.91 1.30 28.09
N ARG A 244 7.32 2.54 28.39
CA ARG A 244 6.40 3.65 28.72
C ARG A 244 5.87 4.39 27.49
N SER A 245 6.47 4.20 26.32
CA SER A 245 6.05 4.92 25.12
C SER A 245 4.78 4.31 24.54
N VAL A 246 3.72 5.12 24.39
CA VAL A 246 2.50 4.72 23.67
C VAL A 246 2.91 4.33 22.25
N PRO A 247 2.62 3.09 21.78
CA PRO A 247 3.01 2.68 20.46
C PRO A 247 2.26 3.52 19.42
N GLN A 248 2.93 4.50 18.80
CA GLN A 248 2.36 5.30 17.70
C GLN A 248 1.77 4.44 16.58
N LYS A 249 2.27 3.21 16.42
CA LYS A 249 1.72 2.22 15.49
C LYS A 249 0.32 1.79 15.89
N GLU A 250 0.05 1.56 17.17
CA GLU A 250 -1.28 1.16 17.66
C GLU A 250 -2.29 2.28 17.46
N ALA A 251 -1.91 3.53 17.73
CA ALA A 251 -2.78 4.68 17.45
C ALA A 251 -3.15 4.80 15.95
N LYS A 252 -2.24 4.43 15.04
CA LYS A 252 -2.54 4.38 13.60
C LYS A 252 -3.43 3.20 13.23
N ILE A 253 -3.23 2.05 13.86
CA ILE A 253 -4.03 0.84 13.63
C ILE A 253 -5.46 1.02 14.17
N ALA A 254 -5.63 1.67 15.31
CA ALA A 254 -6.93 1.98 15.89
C ALA A 254 -7.78 2.93 15.02
N LYS A 255 -7.13 3.73 14.17
CA LYS A 255 -7.78 4.61 13.19
C LYS A 255 -8.06 3.92 11.85
N LEU A 256 -7.68 2.65 11.68
CA LEU A 256 -8.01 1.94 10.45
C LEU A 256 -9.51 1.70 10.38
N PRO A 257 -10.11 1.92 9.20
CA PRO A 257 -11.52 1.61 8.98
C PRO A 257 -11.77 0.10 9.06
N THR A 258 -13.03 -0.31 9.18
CA THR A 258 -13.38 -1.73 9.24
C THR A 258 -13.08 -2.42 7.91
N TYR A 259 -13.02 -3.76 7.88
CA TYR A 259 -12.88 -4.48 6.61
C TYR A 259 -14.00 -4.16 5.62
N SER A 260 -15.25 -3.99 6.09
CA SER A 260 -16.37 -3.59 5.23
C SER A 260 -16.10 -2.25 4.55
N ASP A 261 -15.64 -1.27 5.32
CA ASP A 261 -15.30 0.07 4.81
C ASP A 261 -14.12 0.03 3.83
N ILE A 262 -13.09 -0.78 4.11
CA ILE A 262 -11.95 -0.98 3.21
C ILE A 262 -12.42 -1.56 1.87
N PHE A 263 -13.35 -2.51 1.89
CA PHE A 263 -13.95 -3.07 0.68
C PHE A 263 -14.81 -2.06 -0.06
N GLY A 264 -15.64 -1.29 0.65
CA GLY A 264 -16.41 -0.18 0.06
C GLY A 264 -15.51 0.80 -0.67
N LEU A 265 -14.43 1.25 -0.01
CA LEU A 265 -13.41 2.11 -0.62
C LEU A 265 -12.78 1.45 -1.85
N ALA A 266 -12.45 0.16 -1.81
CA ALA A 266 -11.84 -0.53 -2.93
C ALA A 266 -12.78 -0.62 -4.14
N LEU A 267 -14.07 -0.87 -3.91
CA LEU A 267 -15.10 -0.86 -4.96
C LEU A 267 -15.27 0.54 -5.55
N ASP A 268 -15.29 1.60 -4.72
CA ASP A 268 -15.33 2.98 -5.20
C ASP A 268 -14.11 3.33 -6.07
N LEU A 269 -12.92 2.85 -5.69
CA LEU A 269 -11.70 3.02 -6.49
C LEU A 269 -11.82 2.32 -7.86
N LEU A 270 -12.43 1.14 -7.92
CA LEU A 270 -12.70 0.44 -9.18
C LEU A 270 -13.73 1.18 -10.04
N GLY A 271 -14.83 1.65 -9.44
CA GLY A 271 -15.84 2.46 -10.14
C GLY A 271 -15.24 3.74 -10.73
N ARG A 272 -14.41 4.45 -9.95
CA ARG A 272 -13.66 5.61 -10.43
C ARG A 272 -12.66 5.25 -11.53
N ALA A 273 -12.02 4.08 -11.45
CA ALA A 273 -11.10 3.62 -12.50
C ALA A 273 -11.82 3.34 -13.83
N ALA A 274 -13.04 2.80 -13.77
CA ALA A 274 -13.87 2.52 -14.95
C ALA A 274 -14.31 3.82 -15.65
N ALA A 275 -14.69 4.85 -14.88
CA ALA A 275 -15.09 6.15 -15.42
C ALA A 275 -13.91 7.03 -15.91
N MET A 276 -12.65 6.59 -15.73
CA MET A 276 -11.48 7.45 -15.93
C MET A 276 -10.84 7.28 -17.31
N ALA A 277 -10.90 8.34 -18.12
CA ALA A 277 -10.26 8.36 -19.45
C ALA A 277 -8.73 8.27 -19.41
N HIS A 278 -8.09 8.73 -18.33
CA HIS A 278 -6.63 8.73 -18.19
C HIS A 278 -6.13 7.34 -17.73
N PRO A 279 -5.45 6.57 -18.59
CA PRO A 279 -5.18 5.15 -18.36
C PRO A 279 -4.20 4.91 -17.21
N ARG A 280 -3.18 5.78 -17.08
CA ARG A 280 -2.24 5.74 -15.96
C ARG A 280 -2.91 5.88 -14.60
N ARG A 281 -3.84 6.83 -14.46
CA ARG A 281 -4.56 7.05 -13.21
C ARG A 281 -5.57 5.93 -12.95
N ALA A 282 -6.27 5.46 -13.98
CA ALA A 282 -7.16 4.31 -13.89
C ALA A 282 -6.43 3.05 -13.38
N GLN A 283 -5.27 2.72 -13.95
CA GLN A 283 -4.46 1.57 -13.47
C GLN A 283 -3.97 1.75 -12.03
N HIS A 284 -3.58 2.97 -11.65
CA HIS A 284 -3.20 3.26 -10.27
C HIS A 284 -4.36 3.00 -9.28
N LEU A 285 -5.59 3.37 -9.64
CA LEU A 285 -6.78 3.10 -8.83
C LEU A 285 -7.09 1.60 -8.72
N ARG A 286 -6.95 0.83 -9.81
CA ARG A 286 -7.09 -0.63 -9.77
C ARG A 286 -6.04 -1.27 -8.87
N ASN A 287 -4.78 -0.87 -9.02
CA ASN A 287 -3.70 -1.33 -8.13
C ASN A 287 -4.00 -0.99 -6.67
N ALA A 288 -4.54 0.20 -6.39
CA ALA A 288 -4.95 0.60 -5.05
C ALA A 288 -6.04 -0.32 -4.50
N ALA A 289 -7.12 -0.54 -5.24
CA ALA A 289 -8.21 -1.41 -4.82
C ALA A 289 -7.71 -2.80 -4.41
N VAL A 290 -6.88 -3.44 -5.24
CA VAL A 290 -6.34 -4.78 -4.94
C VAL A 290 -5.35 -4.75 -3.79
N ALA A 291 -4.48 -3.75 -3.70
CA ALA A 291 -3.53 -3.65 -2.60
C ALA A 291 -4.24 -3.52 -1.25
N LEU A 292 -5.36 -2.79 -1.21
CA LEU A 292 -6.17 -2.62 -0.02
C LEU A 292 -6.88 -3.92 0.37
N THR A 293 -7.51 -4.63 -0.57
CA THR A 293 -8.34 -5.81 -0.25
C THR A 293 -7.55 -7.10 -0.11
N LEU A 294 -6.58 -7.37 -0.98
CA LEU A 294 -5.83 -8.64 -0.98
C LEU A 294 -5.00 -8.81 0.31
N LEU A 295 -4.50 -7.70 0.87
CA LEU A 295 -3.67 -7.72 2.07
C LEU A 295 -4.46 -7.86 3.37
N CYS A 296 -5.80 -7.79 3.32
CA CYS A 296 -6.65 -8.05 4.48
C CYS A 296 -6.62 -9.54 4.90
N PRO A 297 -7.02 -10.52 4.04
CA PRO A 297 -6.97 -11.94 4.37
C PRO A 297 -5.54 -12.52 4.29
N PHE A 298 -4.67 -11.91 3.48
CA PHE A 298 -3.30 -12.34 3.27
C PHE A 298 -2.36 -11.21 3.67
N PRO A 299 -2.11 -10.99 4.98
CA PRO A 299 -1.37 -9.84 5.45
C PRO A 299 0.15 -10.05 5.29
N LEU A 300 0.57 -10.12 4.03
CA LEU A 300 1.91 -10.40 3.58
C LEU A 300 2.89 -9.32 4.05
N ARG A 301 4.16 -9.68 4.26
CA ARG A 301 5.21 -8.67 4.47
C ARG A 301 5.49 -7.98 3.15
N VAL A 302 6.02 -6.76 3.20
CA VAL A 302 6.35 -5.98 2.00
C VAL A 302 7.21 -6.80 1.01
N ALA A 303 8.21 -7.52 1.49
CA ALA A 303 9.06 -8.38 0.66
C ALA A 303 8.29 -9.54 -0.02
N ASP A 304 7.19 -9.98 0.57
CA ASP A 304 6.35 -11.06 0.06
C ASP A 304 5.22 -10.54 -0.87
N THR A 305 5.09 -9.21 -1.05
CA THR A 305 4.05 -8.62 -1.92
C THR A 305 4.43 -8.58 -3.41
N GLN A 306 5.65 -9.00 -3.75
CA GLN A 306 6.14 -9.07 -5.13
C GLN A 306 5.66 -10.34 -5.84
N LEU A 307 4.34 -10.46 -5.95
CA LEU A 307 3.67 -11.64 -6.51
C LEU A 307 3.63 -11.56 -8.05
N ARG A 308 3.79 -12.71 -8.72
CA ARG A 308 3.64 -12.87 -10.17
C ARG A 308 2.66 -13.98 -10.53
N PHE A 309 1.88 -13.75 -11.58
CA PHE A 309 1.02 -14.77 -12.19
C PHE A 309 1.88 -15.88 -12.81
N GLY A 310 1.52 -17.15 -12.59
CA GLY A 310 2.29 -18.29 -13.08
C GLY A 310 3.52 -18.64 -12.23
N ASP A 311 3.83 -17.87 -11.18
CA ASP A 311 4.88 -18.19 -10.21
C ASP A 311 4.28 -18.32 -8.80
N GLN A 312 4.05 -17.19 -8.11
CA GLN A 312 3.44 -17.18 -6.78
C GLN A 312 1.91 -17.24 -6.82
N ILE A 313 1.29 -16.80 -7.91
CA ILE A 313 -0.15 -16.87 -8.14
C ILE A 313 -0.42 -17.99 -9.15
N ARG A 314 -1.16 -19.01 -8.73
CA ARG A 314 -1.60 -20.13 -9.56
C ARG A 314 -3.10 -20.04 -9.88
N TRP A 315 -3.54 -20.61 -10.99
CA TRP A 315 -4.94 -20.73 -11.38
C TRP A 315 -5.23 -22.21 -11.59
N GLU A 316 -5.97 -22.81 -10.68
CA GLU A 316 -6.22 -24.25 -10.61
C GLU A 316 -7.68 -24.47 -10.22
N GLY A 317 -8.39 -25.38 -10.88
CA GLY A 317 -9.77 -25.70 -10.51
C GLY A 317 -10.78 -24.55 -10.57
N GLY A 318 -10.48 -23.48 -11.34
CA GLY A 318 -11.33 -22.29 -11.43
C GLY A 318 -11.13 -21.28 -10.30
N GLU A 319 -10.06 -21.41 -9.52
CA GLU A 319 -9.74 -20.51 -8.41
C GLU A 319 -8.25 -20.11 -8.41
N TYR A 320 -7.97 -18.96 -7.78
CA TYR A 320 -6.61 -18.48 -7.60
C TYR A 320 -6.00 -19.12 -6.34
N TRP A 321 -4.70 -19.39 -6.39
CA TRP A 321 -3.92 -19.90 -5.27
C TRP A 321 -2.66 -19.06 -5.06
N LEU A 322 -2.35 -18.73 -3.82
CA LEU A 322 -1.08 -18.12 -3.43
C LEU A 322 -0.12 -19.21 -2.93
N ARG A 323 0.93 -19.49 -3.71
CA ARG A 323 1.92 -20.54 -3.43
C ARG A 323 3.34 -20.01 -3.54
N PHE A 324 4.02 -19.83 -2.42
CA PHE A 324 5.41 -19.34 -2.39
C PHE A 324 6.10 -19.65 -1.06
N HIS A 325 7.38 -19.32 -0.94
CA HIS A 325 8.09 -19.38 0.33
C HIS A 325 8.19 -18.00 0.98
N VAL A 326 7.70 -17.85 2.21
CA VAL A 326 7.75 -16.57 2.95
C VAL A 326 9.21 -16.14 3.11
N SER A 327 9.54 -14.91 2.69
CA SER A 327 10.91 -14.40 2.66
C SER A 327 11.65 -14.50 4.01
N LYS A 328 10.95 -14.22 5.12
CA LYS A 328 11.54 -14.19 6.46
C LYS A 328 11.87 -15.57 7.01
N THR A 329 11.00 -16.55 6.80
CA THR A 329 11.07 -17.88 7.45
C THR A 329 11.45 -18.99 6.46
N ARG A 330 11.43 -18.69 5.16
CA ARG A 330 11.59 -19.63 4.05
C ARG A 330 10.61 -20.80 4.09
N ARG A 331 9.46 -20.64 4.76
CA ARG A 331 8.42 -21.67 4.88
C ARG A 331 7.44 -21.59 3.72
N PRO A 332 6.87 -22.72 3.30
CA PRO A 332 5.83 -22.72 2.29
C PRO A 332 4.59 -22.00 2.81
N PHE A 333 4.04 -21.13 1.99
CA PHE A 333 2.74 -20.49 2.11
C PHE A 333 1.89 -21.03 0.98
N ASN A 334 0.75 -21.63 1.31
CA ASN A 334 -0.18 -22.20 0.36
C ASN A 334 -1.60 -21.87 0.82
N ALA A 335 -2.27 -20.96 0.12
CA ALA A 335 -3.62 -20.53 0.46
C ALA A 335 -4.48 -20.34 -0.79
N PRO A 336 -5.71 -20.90 -0.82
CA PRO A 336 -6.67 -20.56 -1.85
C PRO A 336 -7.14 -19.12 -1.66
N VAL A 337 -7.41 -18.45 -2.78
CA VAL A 337 -7.97 -17.10 -2.82
C VAL A 337 -9.46 -17.25 -3.10
N ILE A 338 -10.28 -17.02 -2.08
CA ILE A 338 -11.73 -17.14 -2.23
C ILE A 338 -12.26 -16.16 -3.31
N PRO A 339 -13.38 -16.48 -4.00
CA PRO A 339 -13.82 -15.76 -5.18
C PRO A 339 -13.96 -14.25 -5.03
N VAL A 340 -14.37 -13.78 -3.85
CA VAL A 340 -14.49 -12.33 -3.58
C VAL A 340 -13.16 -11.58 -3.71
N PHE A 341 -12.03 -12.20 -3.35
CA PHE A 341 -10.70 -11.63 -3.58
C PHE A 341 -10.19 -11.93 -4.99
N GLY A 342 -10.59 -13.07 -5.57
CA GLY A 342 -10.33 -13.42 -6.97
C GLY A 342 -10.85 -12.36 -7.93
N PHE A 343 -12.03 -11.79 -7.65
CA PHE A 343 -12.58 -10.67 -8.40
C PHE A 343 -11.61 -9.49 -8.52
N PHE A 344 -10.92 -9.11 -7.43
CA PHE A 344 -9.94 -8.03 -7.47
C PHE A 344 -8.71 -8.38 -8.32
N LEU A 345 -8.26 -9.64 -8.28
CA LEU A 345 -7.18 -10.11 -9.16
C LEU A 345 -7.60 -10.04 -10.64
N ASP A 346 -8.84 -10.44 -10.94
CA ASP A 346 -9.40 -10.33 -12.28
C ASP A 346 -9.40 -8.87 -12.77
N GLN A 347 -9.68 -7.88 -11.91
CA GLN A 347 -9.61 -6.46 -12.29
C GLN A 347 -8.19 -6.01 -12.71
N LEU A 348 -7.13 -6.61 -12.16
CA LEU A 348 -5.75 -6.35 -12.59
C LEU A 348 -5.33 -7.12 -13.84
N ILE A 349 -6.02 -8.20 -14.17
CA ILE A 349 -5.86 -8.92 -15.43
C ILE A 349 -6.58 -8.17 -16.55
N LEU A 350 -7.83 -7.78 -16.31
CA LEU A 350 -8.64 -7.01 -17.24
C LEU A 350 -8.03 -5.64 -17.51
N GLN A 351 -7.45 -4.97 -16.49
CA GLN A 351 -6.91 -3.61 -16.60
C GLN A 351 -7.92 -2.60 -17.19
N GLY A 352 -9.21 -2.85 -16.99
CA GLY A 352 -10.30 -2.06 -17.57
C GLY A 352 -10.85 -2.58 -18.89
N ALA A 353 -10.44 -3.76 -19.33
CA ALA A 353 -11.08 -4.47 -20.43
C ALA A 353 -12.41 -5.13 -20.00
N ALA A 354 -13.27 -5.43 -20.97
CA ALA A 354 -14.52 -6.15 -20.74
C ALA A 354 -14.28 -7.59 -20.24
N SER A 355 -15.20 -8.12 -19.43
CA SER A 355 -15.08 -9.42 -18.75
C SER A 355 -15.02 -10.61 -19.70
N GLU A 356 -15.58 -10.50 -20.91
CA GLU A 356 -15.48 -11.51 -21.97
C GLU A 356 -14.03 -11.82 -22.37
N HIS A 357 -13.11 -10.87 -22.16
CA HIS A 357 -11.69 -11.07 -22.45
C HIS A 357 -10.91 -11.69 -21.29
N LEU A 358 -11.54 -11.93 -20.14
CA LEU A 358 -10.86 -12.35 -18.92
C LEU A 358 -10.10 -13.66 -19.10
N THR A 359 -10.70 -14.67 -19.73
CA THR A 359 -10.04 -15.98 -19.93
C THR A 359 -8.75 -15.83 -20.72
N ARG A 360 -8.82 -15.19 -21.89
CA ARG A 360 -7.65 -14.95 -22.74
C ARG A 360 -6.59 -14.10 -22.05
N LEU A 361 -6.99 -13.00 -21.42
CA LEU A 361 -6.05 -12.11 -20.71
C LEU A 361 -5.42 -12.79 -19.49
N ARG A 362 -6.14 -13.69 -18.83
CA ARG A 362 -5.59 -14.51 -17.74
C ARG A 362 -4.52 -15.44 -18.30
N GLU A 363 -4.81 -16.20 -19.34
CA GLU A 363 -3.84 -17.07 -20.01
C GLU A 363 -2.56 -16.30 -20.40
N ASP A 364 -2.71 -15.13 -21.03
CA ASP A 364 -1.60 -14.23 -21.37
C ASP A 364 -0.78 -13.82 -20.14
N CYS A 365 -1.45 -13.45 -19.04
CA CYS A 365 -0.78 -13.02 -17.80
C CYS A 365 0.06 -14.14 -17.19
N PHE A 366 -0.48 -15.36 -17.17
CA PHE A 366 0.18 -16.54 -16.60
C PHE A 366 1.33 -17.01 -17.47
N ALA A 367 1.14 -17.07 -18.80
CA ALA A 367 2.19 -17.44 -19.74
C ALA A 367 3.40 -16.50 -19.66
N ARG A 368 3.17 -15.20 -19.42
CA ARG A 368 4.24 -14.18 -19.37
C ARG A 368 4.85 -13.95 -17.99
N GLY A 369 4.38 -14.62 -16.94
CA GLY A 369 4.92 -14.36 -15.60
C GLY A 369 4.65 -12.94 -15.08
N ARG A 370 3.53 -12.32 -15.49
CA ARG A 370 3.30 -10.88 -15.25
C ARG A 370 3.24 -10.59 -13.74
N ALA A 371 3.86 -9.49 -13.31
CA ALA A 371 3.72 -9.01 -11.94
C ALA A 371 2.25 -8.68 -11.63
N LEU A 372 1.83 -8.98 -10.40
CA LEU A 372 0.48 -8.67 -9.93
C LEU A 372 0.21 -7.16 -10.05
N PHE A 373 1.11 -6.36 -9.48
CA PHE A 373 1.06 -4.91 -9.57
C PHE A 373 1.94 -4.43 -10.73
N THR A 374 1.33 -3.76 -11.69
CA THR A 374 2.02 -3.22 -12.86
C THR A 374 1.64 -1.75 -13.07
N ASN A 375 2.56 -1.00 -13.68
CA ASN A 375 2.24 0.31 -14.21
C ASN A 375 1.29 0.19 -15.42
N TYR A 376 0.86 1.33 -15.94
CA TYR A 376 -0.04 1.35 -17.11
C TYR A 376 0.63 0.94 -18.44
N ASP A 377 1.93 0.67 -18.42
CA ASP A 377 2.70 0.18 -19.55
C ASP A 377 3.14 -1.29 -19.32
N ASP A 378 2.60 -1.95 -18.30
CA ASP A 378 2.97 -3.27 -17.81
C ASP A 378 4.40 -3.38 -17.26
N THR A 379 5.09 -2.26 -17.06
CA THR A 379 6.35 -2.28 -16.31
C THR A 379 6.11 -2.57 -14.83
N ASP A 380 7.10 -3.18 -14.19
CA ASP A 380 7.05 -3.47 -12.78
C ASP A 380 6.98 -2.17 -11.95
N VAL A 381 6.22 -2.23 -10.87
CA VAL A 381 6.19 -1.18 -9.85
C VAL A 381 7.37 -1.34 -8.89
N HIS A 382 7.69 -0.30 -8.11
CA HIS A 382 8.74 -0.42 -7.10
C HIS A 382 8.36 -1.40 -5.97
N ASP A 383 9.34 -2.02 -5.32
CA ASP A 383 9.13 -3.12 -4.34
C ASP A 383 8.22 -2.80 -3.15
N ARG A 384 8.06 -1.52 -2.84
CA ARG A 384 7.25 -1.02 -1.72
C ARG A 384 5.89 -0.49 -2.14
N TYR A 385 5.50 -0.70 -3.40
CA TYR A 385 4.33 -0.06 -3.99
C TYR A 385 3.01 -0.40 -3.27
N PRO A 386 2.74 -1.65 -2.86
CA PRO A 386 1.54 -1.96 -2.07
C PRO A 386 1.51 -1.22 -0.73
N SER A 387 2.66 -1.07 -0.07
CA SER A 387 2.78 -0.31 1.18
C SER A 387 2.59 1.20 0.95
N TYR A 388 3.06 1.73 -0.18
CA TYR A 388 2.80 3.10 -0.60
C TYR A 388 1.30 3.35 -0.81
N LEU A 389 0.60 2.43 -1.50
CA LEU A 389 -0.84 2.52 -1.72
C LEU A 389 -1.61 2.49 -0.39
N TRP A 390 -1.28 1.55 0.50
CA TRP A 390 -1.82 1.52 1.86
C TRP A 390 -1.61 2.84 2.59
N SER A 391 -0.38 3.39 2.57
CA SER A 391 -0.10 4.66 3.25
C SER A 391 -0.87 5.83 2.65
N LYS A 392 -1.12 5.81 1.34
CA LYS A 392 -1.83 6.87 0.62
C LYS A 392 -3.33 6.88 0.95
N TYR A 393 -3.95 5.71 1.06
CA TYR A 393 -5.41 5.60 1.24
C TYR A 393 -5.83 5.37 2.69
N LEU A 394 -4.99 4.75 3.52
CA LEU A 394 -5.30 4.40 4.92
C LEU A 394 -4.36 5.07 5.95
N GLY A 395 -3.44 5.94 5.51
CA GLY A 395 -2.54 6.69 6.42
C GLY A 395 -1.43 5.86 7.09
N THR A 396 -1.31 4.57 6.76
CA THR A 396 -0.29 3.66 7.30
C THR A 396 0.13 2.60 6.26
N GLY A 397 1.33 2.05 6.38
CA GLY A 397 1.83 1.04 5.44
C GLY A 397 1.15 -0.33 5.61
N CYS A 398 1.27 -1.19 4.60
CA CYS A 398 0.53 -2.46 4.54
C CYS A 398 0.86 -3.47 5.65
N HIS A 399 1.98 -3.31 6.35
CA HIS A 399 2.27 -4.14 7.52
C HIS A 399 1.24 -3.97 8.65
N ALA A 400 0.52 -2.85 8.67
CA ALA A 400 -0.58 -2.62 9.59
C ALA A 400 -1.74 -3.61 9.40
N ALA A 401 -1.92 -4.18 8.21
CA ALA A 401 -2.93 -5.20 7.93
C ALA A 401 -2.80 -6.40 8.87
N ARG A 402 -1.57 -6.78 9.23
CA ARG A 402 -1.31 -7.90 10.16
C ARG A 402 -1.90 -7.61 11.54
N THR A 403 -1.60 -6.44 12.10
CA THR A 403 -2.11 -6.09 13.43
C THR A 403 -3.60 -5.82 13.40
N HIS A 404 -4.11 -5.19 12.33
CA HIS A 404 -5.54 -5.02 12.15
C HIS A 404 -6.27 -6.38 12.09
N LEU A 405 -5.71 -7.39 11.41
CA LEU A 405 -6.25 -8.75 11.42
C LEU A 405 -6.28 -9.37 12.80
N HIS A 406 -5.20 -9.25 13.58
CA HIS A 406 -5.18 -9.71 14.97
C HIS A 406 -6.23 -9.01 15.82
N ASP A 407 -6.41 -7.69 15.66
CA ASP A 407 -7.40 -6.92 16.42
C ASP A 407 -8.84 -7.28 16.02
N SER A 408 -9.12 -7.39 14.72
CA SER A 408 -10.45 -7.76 14.21
C SER A 408 -10.82 -9.20 14.55
N PHE A 409 -9.90 -10.14 14.37
CA PHE A 409 -10.18 -11.56 14.64
C PHE A 409 -10.10 -11.87 16.13
N GLY A 410 -9.31 -11.13 16.93
CA GLY A 410 -9.26 -11.30 18.38
C GLY A 410 -10.63 -11.21 19.05
N ARG A 411 -11.57 -10.45 18.45
CA ARG A 411 -12.97 -10.38 18.90
C ARG A 411 -13.72 -11.71 18.78
N LEU A 412 -13.22 -12.67 18.01
CA LEU A 412 -13.71 -14.04 17.92
C LEU A 412 -13.09 -14.97 18.99
N GLY A 413 -12.41 -14.40 19.98
CA GLY A 413 -11.73 -15.14 21.05
C GLY A 413 -10.52 -15.94 20.56
N THR A 414 -10.20 -17.03 21.25
CA THR A 414 -9.02 -17.87 20.99
C THR A 414 -8.94 -18.37 19.54
N ARG A 415 -10.06 -18.82 18.98
CA ARG A 415 -10.14 -19.27 17.58
C ARG A 415 -9.72 -18.17 16.61
N GLY A 416 -10.15 -16.94 16.85
CA GLY A 416 -9.79 -15.80 16.02
C GLY A 416 -8.30 -15.49 16.06
N VAL A 417 -7.70 -15.55 17.25
CA VAL A 417 -6.24 -15.39 17.41
C VAL A 417 -5.49 -16.47 16.63
N GLU A 418 -5.91 -17.73 16.70
CA GLU A 418 -5.29 -18.83 15.95
C GLU A 418 -5.39 -18.62 14.43
N LEU A 419 -6.56 -18.20 13.94
CA LEU A 419 -6.75 -17.87 12.53
C LEU A 419 -5.84 -16.71 12.08
N ALA A 420 -5.74 -15.65 12.89
CA ALA A 420 -4.88 -14.51 12.58
C ALA A 420 -3.38 -14.90 12.64
N MET A 421 -2.99 -15.78 13.55
CA MET A 421 -1.64 -16.33 13.64
C MET A 421 -1.29 -17.14 12.40
N ALA A 422 -2.19 -18.01 11.96
CA ALA A 422 -2.05 -18.81 10.75
C ALA A 422 -1.92 -17.92 9.50
N ALA A 423 -2.85 -16.97 9.32
CA ALA A 423 -2.83 -16.01 8.20
C ALA A 423 -1.54 -15.17 8.17
N CYS A 424 -0.97 -14.87 9.34
CA CYS A 424 0.28 -14.12 9.45
C CYS A 424 1.55 -14.98 9.31
N ASP A 425 1.50 -16.31 9.27
CA ASP A 425 2.67 -17.17 9.52
C ASP A 425 3.41 -16.78 10.82
N HIS A 426 2.65 -16.60 11.90
CA HIS A 426 3.18 -16.46 13.25
C HIS A 426 3.05 -17.80 13.99
N ARG A 427 4.10 -18.22 14.70
CA ARG A 427 4.09 -19.47 15.50
C ARG A 427 4.71 -19.34 16.90
N SER A 428 5.15 -18.15 17.28
CA SER A 428 5.71 -17.96 18.61
C SER A 428 4.60 -17.96 19.63
N GLU A 429 4.65 -18.85 20.62
CA GLU A 429 3.68 -18.88 21.71
C GLU A 429 3.62 -17.53 22.44
N ARG A 430 4.79 -16.92 22.68
CA ARG A 430 4.87 -15.55 23.21
C ARG A 430 4.10 -14.50 22.38
N THR A 431 4.05 -14.65 21.06
CA THR A 431 3.28 -13.74 20.19
C THR A 431 1.79 -14.08 20.27
N ALA A 432 1.44 -15.37 20.31
CA ALA A 432 0.07 -15.81 20.50
C ALA A 432 -0.50 -15.28 21.82
N GLU A 433 0.21 -15.48 22.92
CA GLU A 433 -0.15 -15.05 24.27
C GLU A 433 -0.37 -13.55 24.34
N ALA A 434 0.55 -12.74 23.79
CA ALA A 434 0.37 -11.29 23.74
C ALA A 434 -0.91 -10.86 23.00
N TYR A 435 -1.29 -11.57 21.92
CA TYR A 435 -2.55 -11.30 21.22
C TYR A 435 -3.77 -11.88 21.93
N ARG A 436 -3.66 -13.01 22.64
CA ARG A 436 -4.74 -13.56 23.48
C ARG A 436 -5.05 -12.61 24.65
N THR A 437 -4.04 -12.11 25.35
CA THR A 437 -4.21 -11.12 26.43
C THR A 437 -4.92 -9.87 25.92
N ARG A 438 -4.44 -9.31 24.80
CA ARG A 438 -5.07 -8.15 24.15
C ARG A 438 -6.50 -8.43 23.71
N ALA A 439 -6.78 -9.62 23.14
CA ALA A 439 -8.14 -10.02 22.76
C ALA A 439 -9.08 -10.10 23.96
N PHE A 440 -8.59 -10.64 25.08
CA PHE A 440 -9.33 -10.69 26.33
C PHE A 440 -9.65 -9.28 26.85
N GLU A 441 -8.67 -8.38 26.87
CA GLU A 441 -8.86 -6.97 27.26
C GLU A 441 -9.92 -6.27 26.39
N MET A 442 -9.89 -6.48 25.07
CA MET A 442 -10.88 -5.91 24.15
C MET A 442 -12.29 -6.45 24.42
N LEU A 443 -12.44 -7.77 24.60
CA LEU A 443 -13.72 -8.40 24.88
C LEU A 443 -14.30 -7.98 26.23
N ALA A 444 -13.46 -7.84 27.25
CA ALA A 444 -13.87 -7.35 28.56
C ALA A 444 -14.41 -5.91 28.47
N LEU A 445 -13.74 -5.05 27.69
CA LEU A 445 -14.15 -3.67 27.48
C LEU A 445 -15.46 -3.56 26.69
N GLU A 446 -15.62 -4.37 25.64
CA GLU A 446 -16.86 -4.44 24.84
C GLU A 446 -18.04 -4.97 25.68
N GLN A 447 -17.82 -5.99 26.51
CA GLN A 447 -18.83 -6.47 27.46
C GLN A 447 -19.21 -5.39 28.48
N ALA A 448 -18.24 -4.65 29.03
CA ALA A 448 -18.50 -3.55 29.94
C ALA A 448 -19.34 -2.45 29.26
N GLN A 449 -18.99 -2.05 28.03
CA GLN A 449 -19.74 -1.06 27.25
C GLN A 449 -21.16 -1.54 26.92
N ASN A 450 -21.32 -2.81 26.53
CA ASN A 450 -22.63 -3.39 26.26
C ASN A 450 -23.50 -3.43 27.52
N ARG A 451 -22.93 -3.73 28.69
CA ARG A 451 -23.64 -3.65 29.97
C ARG A 451 -24.03 -2.22 30.34
N ILE A 452 -23.14 -1.26 30.15
CA ILE A 452 -23.44 0.16 30.36
C ILE A 452 -24.58 0.62 29.43
N THR A 453 -24.55 0.19 28.17
CA THR A 453 -25.55 0.57 27.15
C THR A 453 -26.89 -0.14 27.36
N ALA A 454 -26.87 -1.39 27.86
CA ALA A 454 -28.08 -2.14 28.21
C ALA A 454 -28.77 -1.63 29.48
N GLY A 455 -28.16 -0.67 30.19
CA GLY A 455 -28.59 -0.20 31.50
C GLY A 455 -28.17 -1.16 32.61
N ILE A 456 -27.91 -0.61 33.81
CA ILE A 456 -27.82 -1.41 35.03
C ILE A 456 -29.27 -1.67 35.46
N PHE A 457 -29.68 -2.93 35.52
CA PHE A 457 -31.06 -3.26 35.92
C PHE A 457 -31.25 -2.95 37.42
N ASP A 458 -32.47 -2.60 37.82
CA ASP A 458 -32.79 -2.30 39.23
C ASP A 458 -32.39 -3.43 40.18
N ALA A 459 -32.49 -4.69 39.74
CA ALA A 459 -32.06 -5.85 40.50
C ALA A 459 -30.53 -5.88 40.76
N GLU A 460 -29.73 -5.39 39.82
CA GLU A 460 -28.28 -5.29 39.97
C GLU A 460 -27.90 -4.10 40.85
N TRP A 461 -28.60 -2.97 40.71
CA TRP A 461 -28.48 -1.84 41.65
C TRP A 461 -28.81 -2.28 43.08
N GLN A 462 -29.90 -3.02 43.27
CA GLN A 462 -30.35 -3.46 44.58
C GLN A 462 -29.44 -4.56 45.16
N ALA A 463 -28.86 -5.43 44.33
CA ALA A 463 -27.88 -6.43 44.77
C ALA A 463 -26.51 -5.84 45.16
N TYR A 464 -26.08 -4.76 44.52
CA TYR A 464 -24.79 -4.12 44.81
C TYR A 464 -24.88 -2.95 45.80
N PHE A 465 -26.05 -2.30 45.91
CA PHE A 465 -26.26 -1.10 46.73
C PHE A 465 -27.42 -1.18 47.74
N GLY A 466 -28.27 -2.23 47.73
CA GLY A 466 -29.21 -2.50 48.83
C GLY A 466 -28.57 -3.47 49.84
N ASP A 467 -28.57 -3.28 51.16
CA ASP A 467 -29.45 -2.57 52.09
C ASP A 467 -28.78 -1.36 52.79
N GLY A 468 -27.85 -0.68 52.13
CA GLY A 468 -27.18 0.51 52.67
C GLY A 468 -28.03 1.76 52.50
N GLY A 469 -29.02 1.93 53.38
CA GLY A 469 -30.05 2.97 53.35
C GLY A 469 -29.65 4.31 52.72
N VAL A 470 -30.29 4.63 51.59
CA VAL A 470 -30.86 5.97 51.45
C VAL A 470 -32.06 5.96 52.38
N ALA A 471 -31.81 6.21 53.67
CA ALA A 471 -32.85 6.77 54.52
C ALA A 471 -33.42 7.93 53.71
N ALA A 472 -34.72 7.87 53.41
CA ALA A 472 -35.44 9.01 52.90
C ALA A 472 -35.03 10.18 53.80
N LEU A 473 -34.18 11.07 53.30
CA LEU A 473 -33.96 12.34 53.96
C LEU A 473 -35.36 12.91 54.07
N PRO A 474 -35.85 13.19 55.30
CA PRO A 474 -37.13 13.85 55.44
C PRO A 474 -37.02 15.11 54.58
N LEU A 475 -37.93 15.24 53.61
CA LEU A 475 -38.13 16.51 52.95
C LEU A 475 -38.29 17.54 54.07
N PRO A 476 -37.49 18.63 54.08
CA PRO A 476 -37.73 19.69 55.04
C PRO A 476 -39.17 20.18 54.80
N ASP A 477 -40.02 19.97 55.80
CA ASP A 477 -41.30 20.67 55.90
C ASP A 477 -41.02 22.16 55.78
N GLY A 478 -41.60 22.79 54.77
CA GLY A 478 -41.61 24.24 54.61
C GLY A 478 -40.41 24.84 53.89
N ALA A 479 -40.41 24.74 52.57
CA ALA A 479 -39.85 25.79 51.72
C ALA A 479 -40.83 26.06 50.58
N GLU A 480 -41.71 27.03 50.79
CA GLU A 480 -42.43 27.71 49.71
C GLU A 480 -41.38 28.22 48.71
N CYS A 481 -41.28 27.58 47.54
CA CYS A 481 -40.61 28.18 46.40
C CYS A 481 -41.59 29.15 45.74
N ASP A 482 -41.29 30.42 45.96
CA ASP A 482 -41.81 31.58 45.24
C ASP A 482 -41.72 31.36 43.71
N PRO A 483 -42.81 31.51 42.95
CA PRO A 483 -42.83 31.25 41.51
C PRO A 483 -42.29 32.42 40.67
N SER A 484 -41.35 33.25 41.18
CA SER A 484 -40.94 34.49 40.49
C SER A 484 -39.51 34.56 39.94
N ASP A 485 -38.72 33.49 39.96
CA ASP A 485 -37.42 33.47 39.26
C ASP A 485 -37.54 32.86 37.83
N GLU A 486 -38.17 33.63 36.95
CA GLU A 486 -38.01 33.50 35.49
C GLU A 486 -36.57 33.86 35.10
N ILE A 487 -35.67 32.87 35.06
CA ILE A 487 -34.40 33.02 34.36
C ILE A 487 -34.65 32.87 32.86
N SER A 488 -34.78 34.03 32.22
CA SER A 488 -34.78 34.22 30.78
C SER A 488 -33.52 33.63 30.12
N PRO A 489 -33.63 32.91 28.98
CA PRO A 489 -32.47 32.41 28.25
C PRO A 489 -31.87 33.53 27.40
N ASP A 490 -30.64 33.92 27.73
CA ASP A 490 -29.80 34.82 26.93
C ASP A 490 -29.38 34.13 25.61
N PRO A 491 -29.80 34.63 24.43
CA PRO A 491 -29.35 34.12 23.15
C PRO A 491 -28.29 35.07 22.60
N LEU A 492 -27.05 34.62 22.38
CA LEU A 492 -26.13 35.05 21.30
C LEU A 492 -24.68 34.61 21.56
N ARG A 493 -24.16 33.72 20.70
CA ARG A 493 -23.09 34.05 19.73
C ARG A 493 -22.61 32.80 19.01
N MET A 494 -23.18 32.59 17.82
CA MET A 494 -22.43 32.03 16.70
C MET A 494 -21.46 33.11 16.22
N GLU A 495 -20.17 32.78 16.18
CA GLU A 495 -19.24 33.44 15.26
C GLU A 495 -18.46 32.37 14.51
N ASP A 496 -18.49 32.56 13.19
CA ASP A 496 -17.89 31.76 12.15
C ASP A 496 -16.36 31.76 12.22
N ALA A 497 -15.75 30.61 11.90
CA ALA A 497 -14.35 30.54 11.50
C ALA A 497 -14.26 30.03 10.06
N LYS A 498 -13.74 30.92 9.21
CA LYS A 498 -13.26 30.65 7.84
C LYS A 498 -12.04 29.73 7.82
#